data_AF-A0AAV2IKE3-F1
#
_entry.id   AF-A0AAV2IKE3-F1
#
_cell.length_a   1.000
_cell.length_b   1.000
_cell.length_c   1.000
_cell.angle_alpha   90.00
_cell.angle_beta   90.00
_cell.angle_gamma   90.00
#
_symmetry.space_group_name_H-M   'P 1'
#
loop_
_entity.id
_entity.type
_entity.pdbx_description
1 polymer ?
#
loop_
_entity_poly.entity_id
_entity_poly.type
_entity_poly.pdbx_seq_one_letter_code
_entity_poly.pdbx_strand_id
1 'polypeptide(L)' 'QNVDEFEPKAKFAPAIPLPPLAEHFNGEENETEIIVETCWIYRYDKESKVWKQKGHGALKILENNSKIQFRIVMRRDQV' A
#
# COMPACT_ATOMS: atom_id res chain seq x y z
N GLN A 1 -34.78 -28.21 1.94
CA GLN A 1 -34.17 -28.12 0.61
C GLN A 1 -32.92 -27.28 0.77
N ASN A 2 -31.74 -27.89 0.62
CA ASN A 2 -30.47 -27.15 0.63
C ASN A 2 -30.49 -26.21 -0.56
N VAL A 3 -30.33 -24.91 -0.30
CA VAL A 3 -30.16 -23.92 -1.37
C VAL A 3 -28.70 -24.11 -1.78
N ASP A 4 -28.46 -24.97 -2.76
CA ASP A 4 -27.11 -25.16 -3.29
C ASP A 4 -26.58 -23.77 -3.68
N GLU A 5 -25.46 -23.41 -3.06
CA GLU A 5 -24.77 -22.14 -3.22
C GLU A 5 -24.42 -21.96 -4.71
N PHE A 6 -25.11 -21.03 -5.38
CA PHE A 6 -24.91 -20.80 -6.81
C PHE A 6 -23.52 -20.22 -7.04
N GLU A 7 -22.60 -21.04 -7.56
CA GLU A 7 -21.33 -20.58 -8.11
C GLU A 7 -21.48 -20.24 -9.60
N PRO A 8 -21.34 -18.97 -10.01
CA PRO A 8 -21.35 -18.62 -11.41
C PRO A 8 -20.11 -19.20 -12.12
N LYS A 9 -20.31 -20.24 -12.94
CA LYS A 9 -19.25 -20.90 -13.74
C LYS A 9 -18.82 -20.11 -14.99
N ALA A 10 -19.03 -18.80 -15.03
CA ALA A 10 -18.68 -17.97 -16.18
C ALA A 10 -17.15 -17.94 -16.36
N LYS A 11 -16.67 -18.40 -17.52
CA LYS A 11 -15.25 -18.33 -17.88
C LYS A 11 -15.03 -17.12 -18.76
N PHE A 12 -14.15 -16.22 -18.31
CA PHE A 12 -13.74 -15.06 -19.09
C PHE A 12 -12.38 -15.32 -19.72
N ALA A 13 -12.29 -15.13 -21.03
CA ALA A 13 -10.99 -15.10 -21.69
C ALA A 13 -10.27 -13.78 -21.33
N PRO A 14 -8.96 -13.81 -21.10
CA PRO A 14 -8.21 -12.61 -20.78
C PRO A 14 -8.21 -11.65 -21.98
N ALA A 15 -8.45 -10.36 -21.73
CA ALA A 15 -8.45 -9.34 -22.77
C ALA A 15 -7.04 -9.06 -23.33
N ILE A 16 -6.00 -9.37 -22.55
CA ILE A 16 -4.59 -9.22 -22.92
C ILE A 16 -3.80 -10.46 -22.48
N PRO A 17 -2.70 -10.81 -23.17
CA PRO A 17 -1.79 -11.85 -22.70
C PRO A 17 -1.27 -11.52 -21.29
N LEU A 18 -1.15 -12.54 -20.45
CA LEU A 18 -0.55 -12.37 -19.12
C LEU A 18 0.92 -11.92 -19.30
N PRO A 19 1.31 -10.74 -18.78
CA PRO A 19 2.70 -10.31 -18.85
C PRO A 19 3.62 -11.29 -18.09
N PRO A 20 4.91 -11.36 -18.45
CA PRO A 20 5.89 -12.08 -17.65
C PRO A 20 5.90 -11.59 -16.20
N LEU A 21 6.18 -12.51 -15.27
CA LEU A 21 6.39 -12.15 -13.88
C LEU A 21 7.58 -11.19 -13.79
N ALA A 22 7.34 -9.99 -13.26
CA ALA A 22 8.37 -9.00 -13.03
C ALA A 22 8.94 -9.15 -11.61
N GLU A 23 10.23 -8.84 -11.45
CA GLU A 23 10.82 -8.65 -10.13
C GLU A 23 10.17 -7.44 -9.45
N HIS A 24 9.87 -7.59 -8.16
CA HIS A 24 9.17 -6.59 -7.39
C HIS A 24 10.16 -5.74 -6.59
N PHE A 25 10.21 -4.45 -6.89
CA PHE A 25 10.99 -3.45 -6.14
C PHE A 25 10.03 -2.56 -5.35
N ASN A 26 10.30 -2.40 -4.05
CA ASN A 26 9.52 -1.53 -3.18
C ASN A 26 10.10 -0.10 -3.12
N GLY A 27 11.30 0.11 -3.66
CA GLY A 27 12.00 1.38 -3.71
C GLY A 27 12.66 1.78 -2.38
N GLU A 28 12.88 0.82 -1.49
CA GLU A 28 13.50 0.96 -0.16
C GLU A 28 14.81 0.18 -0.05
N GLU A 29 15.28 -0.45 -1.14
CA GLU A 29 16.39 -1.41 -1.13
C GLU A 29 17.74 -0.77 -0.73
N ASN A 30 17.87 0.55 -0.85
CA ASN A 30 19.08 1.31 -0.50
C ASN A 30 18.93 2.11 0.81
N GLU A 31 17.98 1.71 1.66
CA GLU A 31 17.67 2.41 2.91
C GLU A 31 17.55 1.46 4.09
N THR A 32 17.78 1.98 5.29
CA THR A 32 17.64 1.26 6.55
C THR A 32 16.41 1.75 7.31
N GLU A 33 15.61 0.81 7.81
CA GLU A 33 14.45 1.10 8.66
C GLU A 33 14.90 1.46 10.07
N ILE A 34 14.65 2.72 10.46
CA ILE A 34 15.01 3.22 11.80
C ILE A 34 13.84 3.05 12.77
N ILE A 35 12.62 3.33 12.28
CA ILE A 35 11.36 3.19 13.03
C ILE A 35 10.34 2.57 12.09
N VAL A 36 9.55 1.64 12.62
CA VAL A 36 8.37 1.07 11.94
C VAL A 36 7.25 0.97 12.96
N GLU A 37 6.18 1.74 12.77
CA GLU A 37 5.04 1.79 13.70
C GLU A 37 3.71 1.89 12.96
N THR A 38 2.69 1.19 13.44
CA THR A 38 1.35 1.23 12.85
C THR A 38 0.58 2.43 13.36
N CYS A 39 0.07 3.27 12.46
CA CYS A 39 -0.67 4.46 12.84
C CYS A 39 -1.76 4.87 11.84
N TRP A 40 -2.56 5.86 12.23
CA TRP A 40 -3.50 6.55 11.35
C TRP A 40 -2.91 7.89 10.94
N ILE A 41 -2.81 8.15 9.63
CA ILE A 41 -2.43 9.47 9.11
C ILE A 41 -3.67 10.26 8.72
N TYR A 42 -3.68 11.54 9.09
CA TYR A 42 -4.68 12.51 8.69
C TYR A 42 -4.04 13.58 7.80
N ARG A 43 -4.80 14.09 6.83
CA ARG A 43 -4.45 15.27 6.04
C ARG A 43 -5.42 16.38 6.38
N TYR A 44 -4.88 17.55 6.69
CA TYR A 44 -5.70 18.74 6.86
C TYR A 44 -6.16 19.26 5.50
N ASP A 45 -7.47 19.44 5.35
CA ASP A 45 -8.05 20.05 4.18
C ASP A 45 -8.25 21.55 4.40
N LYS A 46 -7.51 22.37 3.65
CA LYS A 46 -7.46 23.83 3.85
C LYS A 46 -8.78 24.51 3.49
N GLU A 47 -9.50 24.00 2.51
CA GLU A 47 -10.77 24.59 2.04
C GLU A 47 -11.88 24.37 3.06
N SER A 48 -12.14 23.10 3.43
CA SER A 48 -13.16 22.75 4.41
C SER A 48 -12.72 22.94 5.87
N LYS A 49 -11.44 23.29 6.11
CA LYS A 49 -10.84 23.49 7.44
C LYS A 49 -10.97 22.29 8.41
N VAL A 50 -10.97 21.07 7.88
CA VAL A 50 -11.12 19.83 8.68
C VAL A 50 -10.01 18.83 8.42
N TRP A 51 -9.74 17.97 9.40
CA TRP A 51 -8.88 16.80 9.24
C TRP A 51 -9.64 15.68 8.56
N LYS A 52 -9.07 15.15 7.47
CA LYS A 52 -9.58 13.98 6.75
C LYS A 52 -8.62 12.82 6.95
N GLN A 53 -9.16 11.64 7.23
CA GLN A 53 -8.36 10.42 7.31
C GLN A 53 -7.71 10.14 5.95
N LYS A 54 -6.40 9.91 5.94
CA LYS A 54 -5.61 9.62 4.74
C LYS A 54 -5.30 8.14 4.60
N GLY A 55 -5.07 7.42 5.68
CA GLY A 55 -4.75 5.99 5.66
C GLY A 55 -4.39 5.43 7.02
N HIS A 56 -4.51 4.11 7.14
CA HIS A 56 -4.01 3.30 8.25
C HIS A 56 -2.95 2.34 7.71
N GLY A 57 -1.91 2.07 8.49
CA GLY A 57 -0.83 1.15 8.13
C GLY A 57 0.50 1.52 8.80
N ALA A 58 1.57 0.82 8.41
CA ALA A 58 2.90 1.03 8.97
C ALA A 58 3.57 2.29 8.40
N LEU A 59 3.89 3.23 9.29
CA LEU A 59 4.77 4.37 9.03
C LEU A 59 6.21 3.96 9.31
N LYS A 60 7.08 4.20 8.33
CA LYS A 60 8.51 3.96 8.40
C LYS A 60 9.28 5.28 8.38
N ILE A 61 10.33 5.37 9.19
CA ILE A 61 11.41 6.33 9.00
C ILE A 61 12.59 5.57 8.39
N LEU A 62 13.00 5.99 7.21
CA LEU A 62 14.05 5.35 6.41
C LEU A 62 15.28 6.27 6.35
N GLU A 63 16.47 5.72 6.60
CA GLU A 63 17.76 6.38 6.41
C GLU A 63 18.40 5.90 5.11
N ASN A 64 18.91 6.82 4.28
CA ASN A 64 19.65 6.46 3.09
C ASN A 64 21.04 5.90 3.42
N ASN A 65 21.39 4.73 2.86
CA ASN A 65 22.63 4.05 3.21
C ASN A 65 23.91 4.74 2.67
N SER A 66 23.78 5.72 1.76
CA SER A 66 24.91 6.41 1.13
C SER A 66 25.00 7.90 1.45
N LYS A 67 23.95 8.49 2.04
CA LYS A 67 23.86 9.92 2.33
C LYS A 67 23.18 10.10 3.68
N ILE A 68 23.54 11.14 4.41
CA ILE A 68 22.83 11.51 5.64
C ILE A 68 21.50 12.17 5.26
N GLN A 69 20.53 11.35 4.86
CA GLN A 69 19.20 11.75 4.41
C GLN A 69 18.18 10.78 4.96
N PHE A 70 17.07 11.32 5.46
CA PHE A 70 15.97 10.56 6.04
C PHE A 70 14.67 10.88 5.30
N ARG A 71 13.78 9.90 5.17
CA ARG A 71 12.43 10.10 4.67
C ARG A 71 11.41 9.31 5.47
N ILE A 72 10.16 9.76 5.41
CA ILE A 72 9.01 9.05 5.97
C ILE A 72 8.27 8.39 4.82
N VAL A 73 8.00 7.09 4.94
CA VAL A 73 7.18 6.33 4.00
C VAL A 73 6.06 5.65 4.78
N MET A 74 4.83 5.72 4.27
CA MET A 74 3.70 4.96 4.81
C MET A 74 2.89 4.41 3.65
N ARG A 75 2.66 3.09 3.65
CA ARG A 75 1.71 2.43 2.74
C ARG A 75 0.46 2.05 3.53
N ARG A 76 -0.70 2.15 2.88
CA ARG A 76 -1.95 1.72 3.49
C ARG A 76 -1.99 0.21 3.58
N ASP A 77 -2.60 -0.31 4.63
CA ASP A 77 -2.94 -1.73 4.69
C ASP A 77 -3.84 -2.09 3.50
N GLN A 78 -3.61 -3.27 2.93
CA GLN A 78 -4.46 -3.79 1.87
C GLN A 78 -5.75 -4.34 2.51
N VAL A 79 -6.90 -3.97 1.94
CA VAL A 79 -8.22 -4.49 2.32
C VAL A 79 -8.52 -5.75 1.51
#